data_AF-A0A367PYG6-F1
#
_entry.id   AF-A0A367PYG6-F1
#
_cell.length_a   1.000
_cell.length_b   1.000
_cell.length_c   1.000
_cell.angle_alpha   90.00
_cell.angle_beta   90.00
_cell.angle_gamma   90.00
#
_symmetry.space_group_name_H-M   'P 1'
#
loop_
_entity.id
_entity.type
_entity.pdbx_description
1 polymer ?
#
loop_
_entity_poly.entity_id
_entity_poly.type
_entity_poly.pdbx_seq_one_letter_code
_entity_poly.pdbx_strand_id
1 'polypeptide(L)'
;MTKHDTWVTLKPGNPYEPILDLFPGYRIPMRDPFPLERTSSFGGASLWIIDLERLSSVQSQALAQLIARHRLASPTEVATEAISKGGFAINHEWVEAMWCKDEGIQRQKELADFLETAPQPPSAEAWQEFCNSQIERWIEGNEEPPPINSIEDVDPRLRTPELEQALKMTQIHAAMNQGNYSVFDVLSGRAMVDVLNQIDPETQYSLVGDDDVFDEDDIYE
;
A
#
# COMPACT_ATOMS: atom_id res chain seq x y z
N MET A 1 -4.32 -13.40 -4.96
CA MET A 1 -3.96 -12.04 -4.50
C MET A 1 -5.27 -11.28 -4.29
N THR A 2 -5.36 -10.36 -3.32
CA THR A 2 -6.60 -9.58 -3.09
C THR A 2 -6.76 -8.54 -4.19
N LYS A 3 -7.99 -8.39 -4.67
CA LYS A 3 -8.43 -7.53 -5.79
C LYS A 3 -7.92 -6.08 -5.70
N HIS A 4 -7.73 -5.58 -4.49
CA HIS A 4 -7.28 -4.23 -4.20
C HIS A 4 -6.04 -4.28 -3.30
N ASP A 5 -5.03 -3.50 -3.65
CA ASP A 5 -3.73 -3.51 -2.96
C ASP A 5 -3.37 -2.20 -2.27
N THR A 6 -4.28 -1.22 -2.33
CA THR A 6 -4.05 0.10 -1.76
C THR A 6 -4.26 0.08 -0.25
N TRP A 7 -3.35 0.71 0.47
CA TRP A 7 -3.40 0.95 1.91
C TRP A 7 -3.09 2.42 2.19
N VAL A 8 -3.76 3.03 3.15
CA VAL A 8 -3.47 4.41 3.54
C VAL A 8 -3.08 4.51 5.01
N THR A 9 -2.10 5.37 5.26
CA THR A 9 -1.76 5.87 6.60
C THR A 9 -2.52 7.17 6.82
N LEU A 10 -3.11 7.32 8.02
CA LEU A 10 -3.87 8.50 8.39
C LEU A 10 -3.04 9.44 9.27
N LYS A 11 -3.27 10.76 9.12
CA LYS A 11 -2.59 11.81 9.88
C LYS A 11 -2.86 11.69 11.38
N PRO A 12 -1.93 12.12 12.25
CA PRO A 12 -2.20 12.26 13.68
C PRO A 12 -3.43 13.16 13.94
N GLY A 13 -4.21 12.82 14.97
CA GLY A 13 -5.46 13.49 15.33
C GLY A 13 -6.66 13.13 14.46
N ASN A 14 -6.54 12.12 13.59
CA ASN A 14 -7.66 11.64 12.77
C ASN A 14 -8.73 10.93 13.64
N PRO A 15 -10.01 10.95 13.23
CA PRO A 15 -11.08 10.35 14.04
C PRO A 15 -10.98 8.81 14.16
N TYR A 16 -10.16 8.14 13.34
CA TYR A 16 -10.00 6.69 13.31
C TYR A 16 -8.88 6.18 14.24
N GLU A 17 -8.10 7.05 14.88
CA GLU A 17 -7.03 6.66 15.82
C GLU A 17 -7.43 5.56 16.81
N PRO A 18 -8.63 5.58 17.42
CA PRO A 18 -9.02 4.56 18.42
C PRO A 18 -9.14 3.14 17.88
N ILE A 19 -9.09 2.94 16.56
CA ILE A 19 -9.27 1.64 15.91
C ILE A 19 -8.10 1.26 14.99
N LEU A 20 -7.04 2.07 14.89
CA LEU A 20 -5.94 1.84 13.95
C LEU A 20 -5.12 0.59 14.30
N ASP A 21 -5.05 0.21 15.58
CA ASP A 21 -4.39 -0.99 16.07
C ASP A 21 -5.05 -2.28 15.56
N LEU A 22 -6.31 -2.22 15.13
CA LEU A 22 -7.02 -3.33 14.48
C LEU A 22 -6.52 -3.59 13.06
N PHE A 23 -5.73 -2.69 12.47
CA PHE A 23 -5.30 -2.76 11.09
C PHE A 23 -3.80 -3.09 10.97
N PRO A 24 -3.41 -3.98 10.04
CA PRO A 24 -2.00 -4.30 9.80
C PRO A 24 -1.17 -3.04 9.52
N GLY A 25 -0.09 -2.86 10.29
CA GLY A 25 0.80 -1.71 10.14
C GLY A 25 0.14 -0.34 10.34
N TYR A 26 -1.01 -0.29 11.05
CA TYR A 26 -1.81 0.93 11.26
C TYR A 26 -2.32 1.56 9.96
N ARG A 27 -2.55 0.75 8.92
CA ARG A 27 -3.00 1.20 7.60
C ARG A 27 -4.38 0.68 7.26
N ILE A 28 -5.25 1.53 6.73
CA ILE A 28 -6.60 1.13 6.33
C ILE A 28 -6.60 0.69 4.86
N PRO A 29 -7.23 -0.43 4.49
CA PRO A 29 -7.31 -0.87 3.11
C PRO A 29 -8.28 0.01 2.32
N MET A 30 -7.84 0.55 1.19
CA MET A 30 -8.71 1.31 0.28
C MET A 30 -9.14 0.43 -0.90
N ARG A 31 -10.33 0.71 -1.41
CA ARG A 31 -10.90 0.08 -2.60
C ARG A 31 -10.33 0.67 -3.89
N ASP A 32 -9.96 1.95 -3.86
CA ASP A 32 -9.35 2.65 -4.98
C ASP A 32 -8.08 3.39 -4.52
N PRO A 33 -6.97 3.35 -5.28
CA PRO A 33 -5.80 4.21 -5.12
C PRO A 33 -6.08 5.70 -5.35
N PHE A 34 -7.23 6.08 -5.88
CA PHE A 34 -7.60 7.47 -6.11
C PHE A 34 -8.88 7.84 -5.35
N PRO A 35 -8.95 9.04 -4.76
CA PRO A 35 -10.17 9.50 -4.14
C PRO A 35 -11.24 9.69 -5.22
N LEU A 36 -12.47 9.24 -4.93
CA LEU A 36 -13.63 9.61 -5.72
C LEU A 36 -13.97 11.07 -5.41
N GLU A 37 -13.79 11.95 -6.39
CA GLU A 37 -14.36 13.29 -6.32
C GLU A 37 -15.89 13.18 -6.40
N ARG A 38 -16.60 13.53 -5.33
CA ARG A 38 -18.03 13.77 -5.45
C ARG A 38 -18.22 15.09 -6.18
N THR A 39 -18.57 15.02 -7.46
CA THR A 39 -19.13 16.18 -8.17
C THR A 39 -20.46 16.53 -7.52
N SER A 40 -20.48 17.62 -6.76
CA SER A 40 -21.72 18.33 -6.50
C SER A 40 -21.45 19.82 -6.37
N SER A 41 -22.45 20.58 -6.78
CA SER A 41 -22.54 22.04 -6.90
C SER A 41 -22.34 22.81 -5.59
N PHE A 42 -21.77 22.18 -4.56
CA PHE A 42 -21.56 22.69 -3.21
C PHE A 42 -20.15 22.32 -2.69
N GLY A 43 -19.12 22.63 -3.47
CA GLY A 43 -17.73 22.61 -2.97
C GLY A 43 -17.09 21.23 -2.82
N GLY A 44 -17.31 20.34 -3.81
CA GLY A 44 -16.59 19.08 -4.08
C GLY A 44 -15.79 18.47 -2.92
N ALA A 45 -16.30 17.40 -2.32
CA ALA A 45 -15.54 16.61 -1.35
C ALA A 45 -14.86 15.42 -2.06
N SER A 46 -13.54 15.31 -1.89
CA SER A 46 -12.76 14.13 -2.28
C SER A 46 -12.86 13.08 -1.18
N LEU A 47 -13.43 11.92 -1.51
CA LEU A 47 -13.65 10.82 -0.57
C LEU A 47 -12.86 9.59 -1.00
N TRP A 48 -12.22 8.94 -0.05
CA TRP A 48 -11.67 7.61 -0.23
C TRP A 48 -12.66 6.57 0.27
N ILE A 49 -12.70 5.41 -0.39
CA ILE A 49 -13.57 4.31 -0.03
C ILE A 49 -12.72 3.21 0.59
N ILE A 50 -12.99 2.89 1.86
CA ILE A 50 -12.43 1.74 2.56
C ILE A 50 -12.99 0.48 1.92
N ASP A 51 -12.12 -0.45 1.54
CA ASP A 51 -12.52 -1.70 0.91
C ASP A 51 -13.16 -2.65 1.91
N LEU A 52 -14.49 -2.78 1.82
CA LEU A 52 -15.28 -3.66 2.69
C LEU A 52 -14.88 -5.13 2.57
N GLU A 53 -14.45 -5.59 1.39
CA GLU A 53 -14.10 -6.99 1.15
C GLU A 53 -12.80 -7.40 1.86
N ARG A 54 -11.97 -6.41 2.20
CA ARG A 54 -10.68 -6.61 2.91
C ARG A 54 -10.79 -6.39 4.41
N LEU A 55 -11.97 -6.07 4.92
CA LEU A 55 -12.19 -5.90 6.35
C LEU A 55 -12.61 -7.22 7.01
N SER A 56 -12.01 -7.51 8.16
CA SER A 56 -12.59 -8.48 9.09
C SER A 56 -13.90 -7.96 9.67
N SER A 57 -14.72 -8.87 10.23
CA SER A 57 -15.96 -8.49 10.92
C SER A 57 -15.72 -7.49 12.06
N VAL A 58 -14.60 -7.66 12.79
CA VAL A 58 -14.20 -6.78 13.88
C VAL A 58 -13.87 -5.37 13.36
N GLN A 59 -13.07 -5.28 12.30
CA GLN A 59 -12.72 -4.00 11.67
C GLN A 59 -13.95 -3.27 11.11
N SER A 60 -14.82 -4.00 10.41
CA SER A 60 -16.09 -3.44 9.89
C SER A 60 -16.99 -2.91 11.00
N GLN A 61 -17.14 -3.65 12.09
CA GLN A 61 -17.97 -3.22 13.21
C GLN A 61 -17.39 -2.00 13.92
N ALA A 62 -16.07 -1.96 14.12
CA ALA A 62 -15.38 -0.83 14.73
C ALA A 62 -15.54 0.45 13.89
N LEU A 63 -15.37 0.35 12.57
CA LEU A 63 -15.60 1.45 11.63
C LEU A 63 -17.05 1.95 11.69
N ALA A 64 -18.02 1.03 11.64
CA ALA A 64 -19.44 1.38 11.71
C ALA A 64 -19.79 2.11 13.01
N GLN A 65 -19.29 1.65 14.16
CA GLN A 65 -19.51 2.30 15.45
C GLN A 65 -18.88 3.69 15.52
N LEU A 66 -17.66 3.83 15.01
CA LEU A 66 -16.92 5.09 15.02
C LEU A 66 -17.63 6.15 14.18
N ILE A 67 -17.97 5.80 12.93
CA ILE A 67 -18.68 6.69 12.01
C ILE A 67 -20.08 7.03 12.54
N ALA A 68 -20.79 6.05 13.10
CA ALA A 68 -22.11 6.26 13.70
C ALA A 68 -22.07 7.30 14.83
N ARG A 69 -21.07 7.25 15.71
CA ARG A 69 -20.89 8.24 16.79
C ARG A 69 -20.69 9.66 16.25
N HIS A 70 -19.88 9.81 15.20
CA HIS A 70 -19.64 11.12 14.58
C HIS A 70 -20.84 11.67 13.81
N ARG A 71 -21.64 10.79 13.20
CA ARG A 71 -22.79 11.17 12.36
C ARG A 71 -24.14 11.15 13.08
N LEU A 72 -24.17 10.85 14.38
CA LEU A 72 -25.40 10.68 15.16
C LEU A 72 -26.38 9.68 14.51
N ALA A 73 -25.83 8.62 13.93
CA ALA A 73 -26.57 7.54 13.26
C ALA A 73 -26.44 6.24 14.07
N SER A 74 -27.23 5.23 13.74
CA SER A 74 -27.01 3.89 14.29
C SER A 74 -25.86 3.16 13.56
N PRO A 75 -25.07 2.32 14.24
CA PRO A 75 -24.04 1.51 13.57
C PRO A 75 -24.60 0.62 12.47
N THR A 76 -25.83 0.14 12.61
CA THR A 76 -26.52 -0.69 11.61
C THR A 76 -26.82 0.09 10.33
N GLU A 77 -27.28 1.33 10.44
CA GLU A 77 -27.52 2.19 9.27
C GLU A 77 -26.22 2.45 8.50
N VAL A 78 -25.14 2.77 9.22
CA VAL A 78 -23.83 3.01 8.62
C VAL A 78 -23.30 1.75 7.92
N ALA A 79 -23.41 0.58 8.56
CA ALA A 79 -23.00 -0.69 7.95
C ALA A 79 -23.84 -1.02 6.70
N THR A 80 -25.14 -0.76 6.74
CA THR A 80 -26.03 -0.99 5.59
C THR A 80 -25.69 -0.06 4.43
N GLU A 81 -25.42 1.22 4.71
CA GLU A 81 -24.95 2.17 3.69
C GLU A 81 -23.62 1.70 3.08
N ALA A 82 -22.66 1.28 3.92
CA ALA A 82 -21.37 0.80 3.46
C ALA A 82 -21.49 -0.43 2.55
N ILE A 83 -22.37 -1.38 2.85
CA ILE A 83 -22.66 -2.52 1.97
C ILE A 83 -23.22 -2.03 0.62
N SER A 84 -24.17 -1.08 0.65
CA SER A 84 -24.80 -0.56 -0.58
C SER A 84 -23.83 0.24 -1.47
N LYS A 85 -22.81 0.85 -0.87
CA LYS A 85 -21.78 1.64 -1.56
C LYS A 85 -20.49 0.86 -1.78
N GLY A 86 -20.43 -0.39 -1.31
CA GLY A 86 -19.26 -1.25 -1.34
C GLY A 86 -18.04 -0.69 -0.62
N GLY A 87 -18.24 -0.01 0.51
CA GLY A 87 -17.19 0.51 1.37
C GLY A 87 -17.60 1.64 2.31
N PHE A 88 -16.76 1.93 3.30
CA PHE A 88 -16.93 3.09 4.19
C PHE A 88 -16.20 4.31 3.60
N ALA A 89 -16.83 5.48 3.59
CA ALA A 89 -16.17 6.70 3.08
C ALA A 89 -15.34 7.40 4.16
N ILE A 90 -14.14 7.83 3.80
CA ILE A 90 -13.28 8.70 4.62
C ILE A 90 -12.93 9.97 3.85
N ASN A 91 -12.75 11.08 4.56
CA ASN A 91 -12.34 12.34 3.94
C ASN A 91 -10.86 12.27 3.55
N HIS A 92 -10.54 12.78 2.34
CA HIS A 92 -9.16 12.89 1.87
C HIS A 92 -8.26 13.70 2.84
N GLU A 93 -8.81 14.65 3.58
CA GLU A 93 -8.06 15.48 4.54
C GLU A 93 -7.29 14.66 5.59
N TRP A 94 -7.78 13.47 5.95
CA TRP A 94 -7.18 12.60 6.95
C TRP A 94 -6.10 11.70 6.40
N VAL A 95 -6.00 11.54 5.08
CA VAL A 95 -4.98 10.69 4.46
C VAL A 95 -3.65 11.43 4.49
N GLU A 96 -2.63 10.78 5.07
CA GLU A 96 -1.26 11.29 5.13
C GLU A 96 -0.43 10.74 3.98
N ALA A 97 -0.45 9.41 3.84
CA ALA A 97 0.33 8.71 2.85
C ALA A 97 -0.46 7.53 2.31
N MET A 98 -0.19 7.18 1.06
CA MET A 98 -0.74 6.03 0.40
C MET A 98 0.39 5.07 0.06
N TRP A 99 0.10 3.78 0.20
CA TRP A 99 0.94 2.71 -0.28
C TRP A 99 0.12 1.84 -1.23
N CYS A 100 0.62 1.71 -2.46
CA CYS A 100 0.04 0.88 -3.50
C CYS A 100 1.00 -0.28 -3.80
N LYS A 101 0.46 -1.37 -4.33
CA LYS A 101 1.28 -2.40 -4.98
C LYS A 101 1.07 -2.33 -6.50
N ASP A 102 1.22 -3.47 -7.15
CA ASP A 102 1.15 -3.72 -8.58
C ASP A 102 -0.05 -3.03 -9.27
N GLU A 103 -1.26 -3.09 -8.70
CA GLU A 103 -2.47 -2.48 -9.26
C GLU A 103 -2.35 -0.96 -9.28
N GLY A 104 -2.04 -0.34 -8.14
CA GLY A 104 -1.94 1.11 -8.07
C GLY A 104 -0.80 1.67 -8.93
N ILE A 105 0.31 0.95 -9.06
CA ILE A 105 1.42 1.35 -9.95
C ILE A 105 1.01 1.23 -11.43
N GLN A 106 0.36 0.12 -11.81
CA GLN A 106 -0.14 -0.07 -13.17
C GLN A 106 -1.16 1.01 -13.55
N ARG A 107 -2.09 1.35 -12.65
CA ARG A 107 -3.09 2.40 -12.90
C ARG A 107 -2.49 3.80 -13.00
N GLN A 108 -1.44 4.10 -12.22
CA GLN A 108 -0.70 5.36 -12.37
C GLN A 108 0.02 5.44 -13.71
N LYS A 109 0.58 4.33 -14.20
CA LYS A 109 1.18 4.26 -15.53
C LYS A 109 0.12 4.49 -16.62
N GLU A 110 -1.03 3.83 -16.53
CA GLU A 110 -2.14 4.02 -17.48
C GLU A 110 -2.64 5.47 -17.50
N LEU A 111 -2.69 6.13 -16.33
CA LEU A 111 -3.01 7.56 -16.24
C LEU A 111 -1.93 8.44 -16.90
N ALA A 112 -0.65 8.14 -16.67
CA ALA A 112 0.45 8.87 -17.31
C ALA A 112 0.41 8.71 -18.84
N ASP A 113 0.18 7.49 -19.33
CA ASP A 113 0.02 7.21 -20.76
C ASP A 113 -1.18 7.93 -21.37
N PHE A 114 -2.31 7.98 -20.66
CA PHE A 114 -3.49 8.73 -21.09
C PHE A 114 -3.19 10.23 -21.19
N LEU A 115 -2.53 10.82 -20.19
CA LEU A 115 -2.21 12.25 -20.19
C LEU A 115 -1.19 12.64 -21.27
N GLU A 116 -0.31 11.74 -21.68
CA GLU A 116 0.67 12.00 -22.76
C GLU A 116 0.08 11.80 -24.16
N THR A 117 -0.81 10.83 -24.32
CA THR A 117 -1.35 10.44 -25.65
C THR A 117 -2.65 11.14 -26.01
N ALA A 118 -3.44 11.55 -25.02
CA ALA A 118 -4.68 12.28 -25.27
C ALA A 118 -4.40 13.72 -25.76
N PRO A 119 -5.20 14.24 -26.70
CA PRO A 119 -5.19 15.67 -27.03
C PRO A 119 -5.35 16.52 -25.78
N GLN A 120 -4.54 17.58 -25.62
CA GLN A 120 -4.54 18.41 -24.42
C GLN A 120 -5.29 19.74 -24.64
N PRO A 121 -6.26 20.09 -23.78
CA PRO A 121 -6.78 19.29 -22.65
C PRO A 121 -7.65 18.11 -23.12
N PRO A 122 -7.73 17.00 -22.36
CA PRO A 122 -8.57 15.87 -22.71
C PRO A 122 -10.02 16.28 -22.90
N SER A 123 -10.69 15.73 -23.91
CA SER A 123 -12.13 15.92 -24.03
C SER A 123 -12.85 15.25 -22.86
N ALA A 124 -14.02 15.78 -22.48
CA ALA A 124 -14.84 15.18 -21.43
C ALA A 124 -15.22 13.72 -21.76
N GLU A 125 -15.44 13.41 -23.05
CA GLU A 125 -15.72 12.05 -23.52
C GLU A 125 -14.52 11.13 -23.33
N ALA A 126 -13.31 11.54 -23.73
CA ALA A 126 -12.10 10.74 -23.58
C ALA A 126 -11.75 10.51 -22.09
N TRP A 127 -11.96 11.53 -21.25
CA TRP A 127 -11.80 11.40 -19.80
C TRP A 127 -12.80 10.41 -19.21
N GLN A 128 -14.07 10.50 -19.62
CA GLN A 128 -15.10 9.58 -19.14
C GLN A 128 -14.84 8.14 -19.59
N GLU A 129 -14.38 7.93 -20.82
CA GLU A 129 -14.01 6.62 -21.35
C GLU A 129 -12.84 6.01 -20.56
N PHE A 130 -11.81 6.80 -20.27
CA PHE A 130 -10.71 6.39 -19.40
C PHE A 130 -11.22 5.97 -18.02
N CYS A 131 -12.02 6.81 -17.36
CA CYS A 131 -12.59 6.50 -16.04
C CYS A 131 -13.44 5.22 -16.05
N ASN A 132 -14.30 5.05 -17.06
CA ASN A 132 -15.13 3.85 -17.20
C ASN A 132 -14.27 2.59 -17.37
N SER A 133 -13.22 2.66 -18.20
CA SER A 133 -12.28 1.56 -18.37
C SER A 133 -11.59 1.17 -17.06
N GLN A 134 -11.19 2.15 -16.25
CA GLN A 134 -10.59 1.90 -14.93
C GLN A 134 -11.58 1.20 -13.99
N ILE A 135 -12.84 1.66 -13.96
CA ILE A 135 -13.89 1.05 -13.13
C ILE A 135 -14.15 -0.38 -13.56
N GLU A 136 -14.38 -0.60 -14.86
CA GLU A 136 -14.76 -1.92 -15.40
C GLU A 136 -13.67 -2.98 -15.23
N ARG A 137 -12.39 -2.61 -15.40
CA ARG A 137 -11.27 -3.57 -15.31
C ARG A 137 -10.82 -3.82 -13.87
N TRP A 138 -10.60 -2.74 -13.11
CA TRP A 138 -9.93 -2.79 -11.81
C TRP A 138 -10.92 -2.84 -10.64
N ILE A 139 -12.00 -2.06 -10.69
CA ILE A 139 -12.93 -1.93 -9.55
C ILE A 139 -14.03 -2.98 -9.58
N GLU A 140 -14.67 -3.17 -10.74
CA GLU A 140 -15.76 -4.12 -10.94
C GLU A 140 -15.24 -5.44 -11.49
N GLY A 141 -14.28 -5.38 -12.42
CA GLY A 141 -13.64 -6.52 -13.06
C GLY A 141 -12.68 -7.30 -12.16
N ASN A 142 -11.93 -8.20 -12.79
CA ASN A 142 -10.99 -9.12 -12.16
C ASN A 142 -9.63 -9.11 -12.84
N GLU A 143 -9.24 -7.98 -13.41
CA GLU A 143 -7.95 -7.87 -14.06
C GLU A 143 -6.82 -7.95 -13.04
N GLU A 144 -5.80 -8.74 -13.35
CA GLU A 144 -4.62 -8.90 -12.50
C GLU A 144 -3.48 -8.03 -13.06
N PRO A 145 -2.89 -7.14 -12.25
CA PRO A 145 -1.78 -6.30 -12.70
C PRO A 145 -0.53 -7.14 -12.93
N PRO A 146 0.38 -6.72 -13.83
CA PRO A 146 1.67 -7.36 -13.97
C PRO A 146 2.46 -7.27 -12.65
N PRO A 147 3.14 -8.34 -12.21
CA PRO A 147 3.86 -8.35 -10.95
C PRO A 147 5.05 -7.39 -10.98
N ILE A 148 5.26 -6.64 -9.90
CA ILE A 148 6.40 -5.73 -9.73
C ILE A 148 7.36 -6.36 -8.73
N ASN A 149 8.44 -6.94 -9.25
CA ASN A 149 9.43 -7.63 -8.41
C ASN A 149 10.58 -6.70 -8.02
N SER A 150 10.85 -5.70 -8.86
CA SER A 150 12.02 -4.83 -8.76
C SER A 150 11.68 -3.40 -9.19
N ILE A 151 12.57 -2.44 -8.90
CA ILE A 151 12.37 -1.05 -9.33
C ILE A 151 12.47 -0.92 -10.86
N GLU A 152 13.17 -1.85 -11.50
CA GLU A 152 13.32 -1.95 -12.96
C GLU A 152 11.99 -2.25 -13.66
N ASP A 153 11.06 -2.94 -12.98
CA ASP A 153 9.73 -3.25 -13.49
C ASP A 153 8.79 -2.02 -13.46
N VAL A 154 9.12 -1.02 -12.63
CA VAL A 154 8.34 0.22 -12.51
C VAL A 154 8.66 1.15 -13.67
N ASP A 155 7.63 1.79 -14.24
CA ASP A 155 7.81 2.82 -15.26
C ASP A 155 8.75 3.95 -14.77
N PRO A 156 9.78 4.34 -15.55
CA PRO A 156 10.73 5.36 -15.13
C PRO A 156 10.12 6.68 -14.63
N ARG A 157 8.94 7.05 -15.13
CA ARG A 157 8.23 8.28 -14.72
C ARG A 157 7.69 8.21 -13.28
N LEU A 158 7.49 7.01 -12.77
CA LEU A 158 6.92 6.75 -11.44
C LEU A 158 7.99 6.40 -10.39
N ARG A 159 9.26 6.27 -10.79
CA ARG A 159 10.34 5.89 -9.88
C ARG A 159 10.68 7.04 -8.96
N THR A 160 10.68 6.77 -7.65
CA THR A 160 11.22 7.68 -6.64
C THR A 160 12.20 6.92 -5.73
N PRO A 161 13.15 7.64 -5.08
CA PRO A 161 14.06 7.01 -4.11
C PRO A 161 13.31 6.27 -2.99
N GLU A 162 12.18 6.80 -2.55
CA GLU A 162 11.35 6.22 -1.51
C GLU A 162 10.69 4.90 -1.98
N LEU A 163 10.23 4.86 -3.23
CA LEU A 163 9.67 3.64 -3.83
C LEU A 163 10.74 2.55 -3.97
N GLU A 164 11.94 2.92 -4.42
CA GLU A 164 13.06 1.99 -4.53
C GLU A 164 13.43 1.39 -3.18
N GLN A 165 13.53 2.24 -2.15
CA GLN A 165 13.80 1.78 -0.78
C GLN A 165 12.67 0.86 -0.27
N ALA A 166 11.41 1.20 -0.54
CA ALA A 166 10.27 0.39 -0.12
C ALA A 166 10.24 -1.00 -0.78
N LEU A 167 10.57 -1.09 -2.08
CA LEU A 167 10.68 -2.35 -2.81
C LEU A 167 11.84 -3.20 -2.26
N LYS A 168 13.02 -2.59 -2.04
CA LYS A 168 14.17 -3.27 -1.42
C LYS A 168 13.84 -3.82 -0.03
N MET A 169 13.21 -3.01 0.83
CA MET A 169 12.80 -3.47 2.17
C MET A 169 11.76 -4.61 2.11
N THR A 170 10.87 -4.58 1.11
CA THR A 170 9.89 -5.65 0.90
C THR A 170 10.59 -6.96 0.51
N GLN A 171 11.58 -6.90 -0.38
CA GLN A 171 12.42 -8.05 -0.75
C GLN A 171 13.19 -8.59 0.46
N ILE A 172 13.79 -7.70 1.27
CA ILE A 172 14.49 -8.08 2.51
C ILE A 172 13.56 -8.83 3.45
N HIS A 173 12.37 -8.27 3.73
CA HIS A 173 11.41 -8.93 4.61
C HIS A 173 10.91 -10.27 4.06
N ALA A 174 10.71 -10.38 2.74
CA ALA A 174 10.31 -11.63 2.11
C ALA A 174 11.40 -12.71 2.28
N ALA A 175 12.66 -12.35 2.02
CA ALA A 175 13.80 -13.26 2.17
C ALA A 175 14.02 -13.67 3.64
N MET A 176 13.91 -12.72 4.59
CA MET A 176 13.98 -13.02 6.03
C MET A 176 12.89 -14.00 6.47
N ASN A 177 11.66 -13.82 5.99
CA ASN A 177 10.55 -14.72 6.32
C ASN A 177 10.71 -16.13 5.71
N GLN A 178 11.43 -16.25 4.59
CA GLN A 178 11.69 -17.53 3.92
C GLN A 178 12.89 -18.27 4.50
N GLY A 179 13.88 -17.54 5.04
CA GLY A 179 15.17 -18.09 5.47
C GLY A 179 15.15 -18.94 6.75
N ASN A 180 13.99 -19.19 7.37
CA ASN A 180 13.85 -20.03 8.58
C ASN A 180 14.85 -19.66 9.71
N TYR A 181 15.16 -18.37 9.83
CA TYR A 181 16.12 -17.87 10.81
C TYR A 181 15.63 -18.06 12.25
N SER A 182 16.53 -18.49 13.14
CA SER A 182 16.25 -18.50 14.57
C SER A 182 16.26 -17.06 15.13
N VAL A 183 15.70 -16.88 16.33
CA VAL A 183 15.76 -15.59 17.05
C VAL A 183 17.21 -15.12 17.23
N PHE A 184 18.16 -16.05 17.42
CA PHE A 184 19.58 -15.72 17.55
C PHE A 184 20.20 -15.25 16.24
N ASP A 185 19.78 -15.79 15.09
CA ASP A 185 20.26 -15.36 13.77
C ASP A 185 19.77 -13.95 13.43
N VAL A 186 18.56 -13.60 13.89
CA VAL A 186 18.01 -12.24 13.75
C VAL A 186 18.75 -11.26 14.67
N LEU A 187 18.95 -11.63 15.94
CA LEU A 187 19.62 -10.75 16.92
C LEU A 187 21.11 -10.54 16.63
N SER A 188 21.78 -11.53 16.06
CA SER A 188 23.19 -11.42 15.66
C SER A 188 23.40 -10.64 14.36
N GLY A 189 22.32 -10.29 13.64
CA GLY A 189 22.40 -9.66 12.33
C GLY A 189 22.73 -10.61 11.19
N ARG A 190 22.99 -11.90 11.46
CA ARG A 190 23.31 -12.92 10.44
C ARG A 190 22.21 -13.04 9.39
N ALA A 191 20.95 -13.03 9.83
CA ALA A 191 19.81 -13.07 8.93
C ALA A 191 19.78 -11.89 7.95
N MET A 192 20.20 -10.70 8.41
CA MET A 192 20.25 -9.51 7.56
C MET A 192 21.39 -9.60 6.55
N VAL A 193 22.57 -10.03 6.97
CA VAL A 193 23.75 -10.19 6.08
C VAL A 193 23.49 -11.24 5.00
N ASP A 194 22.95 -12.41 5.37
CA ASP A 194 22.60 -13.47 4.42
C ASP A 194 21.58 -12.97 3.39
N VAL A 195 20.58 -12.21 3.82
CA VAL A 195 19.54 -11.64 2.94
C VAL A 195 20.13 -10.56 2.03
N LEU A 196 20.99 -9.68 2.54
CA LEU A 196 21.64 -8.66 1.74
C LEU A 196 22.53 -9.30 0.65
N ASN A 197 23.30 -10.34 0.99
CA ASN A 197 24.12 -11.09 0.02
C ASN A 197 23.28 -11.86 -1.02
N GLN A 198 22.03 -12.23 -0.70
CA GLN A 198 21.10 -12.85 -1.67
C GLN A 198 20.52 -11.82 -2.65
N ILE A 199 20.20 -10.63 -2.15
CA ILE A 199 19.54 -9.56 -2.93
C ILE A 199 20.56 -8.77 -3.76
N ASP A 200 21.75 -8.58 -3.22
CA ASP A 200 22.86 -7.85 -3.84
C ASP A 200 24.15 -8.67 -3.70
N PRO A 201 24.34 -9.70 -4.55
CA PRO A 201 25.51 -10.58 -4.48
C PRO A 201 26.80 -9.89 -4.94
N GLU A 202 26.71 -8.71 -5.57
CA GLU A 202 27.88 -7.95 -6.02
C GLU A 202 28.53 -7.17 -4.88
N THR A 203 27.74 -6.77 -3.88
CA THR A 203 28.24 -6.18 -2.65
C THR A 203 28.38 -7.27 -1.59
N GLN A 204 29.60 -7.70 -1.28
CA GLN A 204 29.83 -8.69 -0.23
C GLN A 204 29.64 -8.05 1.15
N TYR A 205 28.53 -8.37 1.81
CA TYR A 205 28.25 -7.95 3.19
C TYR A 205 28.77 -9.02 4.17
N SER A 206 29.42 -8.58 5.24
CA SER A 206 29.88 -9.42 6.36
C SER A 206 29.40 -8.82 7.67
N LEU A 207 29.33 -9.64 8.73
CA LEU A 207 29.14 -9.12 10.08
C LEU A 207 30.43 -8.45 10.55
N VAL A 208 30.30 -7.28 11.16
CA VAL A 208 31.46 -6.57 11.73
C VAL A 208 32.12 -7.44 12.80
N GLY A 209 33.36 -7.89 12.54
CA GLY A 209 34.14 -8.77 13.42
C GLY A 209 34.18 -10.26 13.01
N ASP A 210 33.50 -10.66 11.92
CA ASP A 210 33.61 -12.02 11.34
C ASP A 210 34.74 -12.11 10.28
N ASP A 211 35.20 -10.97 9.77
CA ASP A 211 36.34 -10.87 8.83
C ASP A 211 37.70 -10.93 9.55
N ASP A 212 37.68 -10.81 10.89
CA ASP A 212 38.82 -11.14 11.74
C ASP A 212 38.80 -12.67 11.89
N VAL A 213 39.27 -13.35 10.84
CA VAL A 213 39.93 -14.64 11.04
C VAL A 213 40.91 -14.38 12.19
N PHE A 214 40.61 -14.93 13.36
CA PHE A 214 41.62 -15.05 14.40
C PHE A 214 42.78 -15.76 13.73
N ASP A 215 43.83 -15.02 13.36
CA ASP A 215 45.11 -15.61 13.06
C ASP A 215 45.46 -16.39 14.33
N GLU A 216 45.26 -17.71 14.29
CA GLU A 216 45.49 -18.63 15.41
C GLU A 216 46.97 -18.61 15.88
N ASP A 217 47.81 -17.84 15.21
CA ASP A 217 49.23 -17.66 15.47
C ASP A 217 49.57 -16.59 16.53
N ASP A 218 48.63 -15.71 16.94
CA ASP A 218 48.94 -14.59 17.86
C ASP A 218 48.47 -14.80 19.32
N ILE A 219 47.92 -15.96 19.66
CA ILE A 219 47.60 -16.33 21.05
C ILE A 219 48.69 -17.29 21.53
N TYR A 220 49.90 -16.79 21.80
CA TYR A 220 50.91 -17.27 22.77
C TYR A 220 52.33 -16.81 22.36
N GLU A 221 52.67 -15.54 22.64
CA GLU A 221 54.03 -15.15 23.06
C GLU A 221 53.97 -14.32 24.35
#